data_AF-A0A6H9HDV0-F1
#
_entry.id   AF-A0A6H9HDV0-F1
#
_cell.length_a   1.000
_cell.length_b   1.000
_cell.length_c   1.000
_cell.angle_alpha   90.00
_cell.angle_beta   90.00
_cell.angle_gamma   90.00
#
_symmetry.space_group_name_H-M   'P 1'
#
loop_
_entity.id
_entity.type
_entity.pdbx_description
1 polymer ?
#
loop_
_entity_poly.entity_id
_entity_poly.type
_entity_poly.pdbx_seq_one_letter_code
_entity_poly.pdbx_strand_id
1 'polypeptide(L)'
;MNFFLGQDNMAIHEIRDSRGWNSRAARRDREYTEAGGPMIELPGIVGFEIVKRQGGAAEIAVGPEIGEAEFLRLLRWLPKAHELSFYDQYFQGTPNDPGAYVSVQRQDDLFQYRLANHGWFRDWSYESPEQLAALMALNLGPCPNNPDPLKSVRITAGARLPMAFARR
;
A
#
# COMPACT_ATOMS: atom_id res chain seq x y z
N MET A 1 -16.38 36.91 -36.57
CA MET A 1 -17.03 35.97 -35.62
C MET A 1 -15.96 35.51 -34.66
N ASN A 2 -16.00 36.00 -33.42
CA ASN A 2 -15.09 35.59 -32.35
C ASN A 2 -15.66 34.33 -31.69
N PHE A 3 -14.85 33.28 -31.54
CA PHE A 3 -15.12 32.19 -30.60
C PHE A 3 -13.99 32.16 -29.57
N PHE A 4 -14.36 32.54 -28.35
CA PHE A 4 -13.61 32.44 -27.10
C PHE A 4 -14.30 31.36 -26.28
N LEU A 5 -13.59 30.27 -25.94
CA LEU A 5 -13.85 29.34 -24.84
C LEU A 5 -12.53 28.53 -24.73
N GLY A 6 -11.81 28.40 -23.63
CA GLY A 6 -12.04 28.64 -22.20
C GLY A 6 -10.99 27.74 -21.54
N GLN A 7 -9.80 28.27 -21.25
CA GLN A 7 -8.74 27.53 -20.57
C GLN A 7 -9.02 27.57 -19.07
N ASP A 8 -9.59 26.50 -18.53
CA ASP A 8 -9.76 26.35 -17.11
C ASP A 8 -8.48 25.85 -16.44
N ASN A 9 -7.98 26.74 -15.58
CA ASN A 9 -6.97 26.62 -14.52
C ASN A 9 -6.65 25.19 -14.04
N MET A 10 -5.49 24.65 -14.46
CA MET A 10 -4.77 23.66 -13.65
C MET A 10 -3.89 24.39 -12.63
N ALA A 11 -4.29 24.35 -11.37
CA ALA A 11 -3.47 24.84 -10.26
C ALA A 11 -2.26 23.92 -10.08
N ILE A 12 -1.10 24.36 -10.58
CA ILE A 12 0.20 23.79 -10.25
C ILE A 12 0.54 24.25 -8.83
N HIS A 13 0.31 23.39 -7.85
CA HIS A 13 0.82 23.63 -6.50
C HIS A 13 2.32 23.31 -6.45
N GLU A 14 3.05 24.42 -6.39
CA GLU A 14 4.43 24.66 -5.96
C GLU A 14 5.15 23.51 -5.23
N ILE A 15 6.34 23.23 -5.75
CA ILE A 15 7.38 22.31 -5.24
C ILE A 15 7.74 22.70 -3.81
N ARG A 16 7.44 21.83 -2.84
CA ARG A 16 8.05 21.89 -1.50
C ARG A 16 9.07 20.77 -1.33
N ASP A 17 10.27 21.23 -0.99
CA ASP A 17 11.53 20.51 -0.73
C ASP A 17 11.34 19.11 -0.09
N SER A 18 11.73 18.08 -0.84
CA SER A 18 11.62 16.65 -0.50
C SER A 18 12.60 16.18 0.59
N ARG A 19 13.37 17.08 1.21
CA ARG A 19 14.33 16.75 2.28
C ARG A 19 13.71 16.61 3.68
N GLY A 20 12.42 16.90 3.85
CA GLY A 20 11.73 16.83 5.15
C GLY A 20 11.07 15.49 5.50
N TRP A 21 10.86 14.60 4.52
CA TRP A 21 10.09 13.36 4.74
C TRP A 21 10.90 12.26 5.45
N ASN A 22 12.24 12.30 5.35
CA ASN A 22 13.11 11.23 5.85
C ASN A 22 13.45 11.32 7.36
N SER A 23 13.36 12.49 7.99
CA SER A 23 13.87 12.68 9.36
C SER A 23 12.86 12.33 10.48
N ARG A 24 11.55 12.37 10.19
CA ARG A 24 10.50 11.98 11.16
C ARG A 24 10.13 10.49 11.11
N ALA A 25 10.29 9.85 9.96
CA ALA A 25 10.15 8.40 9.83
C ALA A 25 11.35 7.70 10.51
N ALA A 26 12.58 8.11 10.18
CA ALA A 26 13.80 7.53 10.74
C ALA A 26 13.93 7.68 12.28
N ARG A 27 13.44 8.78 12.87
CA ARG A 27 13.41 8.93 14.35
C ARG A 27 12.43 7.97 15.03
N ARG A 28 11.29 7.68 14.39
CA ARG A 28 10.26 6.80 14.96
C ARG A 28 10.60 5.33 14.80
N ASP A 29 11.24 4.95 13.70
CA ASP A 29 11.81 3.61 13.54
C ASP A 29 12.76 3.31 14.71
N ARG A 30 13.54 4.30 15.18
CA ARG A 30 14.44 4.14 16.32
C ARG A 30 13.71 3.92 17.66
N GLU A 31 12.68 4.72 17.97
CA GLU A 31 11.87 4.55 19.20
C GLU A 31 11.07 3.24 19.23
N TYR A 32 10.57 2.76 18.08
CA TYR A 32 9.86 1.47 18.01
C TYR A 32 10.79 0.26 18.10
N THR A 33 12.04 0.41 17.63
CA THR A 33 13.04 -0.67 17.66
C THR A 33 13.59 -0.90 19.08
N GLU A 34 13.64 0.14 19.93
CA GLU A 34 14.12 0.03 21.32
C GLU A 34 13.03 -0.43 22.30
N ALA A 35 11.75 -0.26 21.97
CA ALA A 35 10.62 -0.59 22.84
C ALA A 35 9.95 -1.95 22.57
N GLY A 36 10.45 -2.76 21.63
CA GLY A 36 9.87 -4.07 21.33
C GLY A 36 8.42 -3.97 20.86
N GLY A 37 8.16 -3.16 19.81
CA GLY A 37 6.82 -3.02 19.22
C GLY A 37 6.16 -4.37 18.90
N PRO A 38 4.82 -4.41 18.78
CA PRO A 38 4.07 -5.67 18.62
C PRO A 38 4.64 -6.48 17.45
N MET A 39 5.06 -7.70 17.78
CA MET A 39 5.62 -8.63 16.81
C MET A 39 4.51 -9.11 15.87
N ILE A 40 4.71 -8.94 14.56
CA ILE A 40 3.73 -9.34 13.54
C ILE A 40 3.80 -10.87 13.37
N GLU A 41 2.89 -11.61 13.98
CA GLU A 41 2.78 -13.06 13.80
C GLU A 41 1.87 -13.38 12.61
N LEU A 42 2.42 -13.92 11.52
CA LEU A 42 1.61 -14.36 10.39
C LEU A 42 0.69 -15.51 10.82
N PRO A 43 -0.56 -15.55 10.33
CA PRO A 43 -1.36 -16.76 10.38
C PRO A 43 -0.68 -17.81 9.50
N GLY A 44 -0.84 -19.09 9.83
CA GLY A 44 -0.31 -20.21 9.04
C GLY A 44 -1.02 -20.38 7.68
N ILE A 45 -0.99 -19.35 6.84
CA ILE A 45 -1.48 -19.35 5.47
C ILE A 45 -0.35 -19.87 4.60
N VAL A 46 -0.62 -20.96 3.87
CA VAL A 46 0.33 -21.58 2.94
C VAL A 46 0.76 -20.56 1.87
N GLY A 47 2.04 -20.58 1.51
CA GLY A 47 2.63 -19.70 0.50
C GLY A 47 3.03 -18.30 0.97
N PHE A 48 2.83 -17.96 2.24
CA PHE A 48 3.41 -16.75 2.83
C PHE A 48 4.51 -17.10 3.82
N GLU A 49 5.67 -16.47 3.66
CA GLU A 49 6.82 -16.63 4.55
C GLU A 49 7.36 -15.27 4.97
N ILE A 50 7.55 -15.04 6.28
CA ILE A 50 8.25 -13.84 6.74
C ILE A 50 9.73 -13.99 6.40
N VAL A 51 10.22 -13.16 5.47
CA VAL A 51 11.63 -13.15 5.08
C VAL A 51 12.45 -12.14 5.88
N LYS A 52 11.80 -11.09 6.39
CA LYS A 52 12.49 -10.04 7.14
C LYS A 52 11.59 -9.39 8.17
N ARG A 53 12.17 -9.06 9.33
CA ARG A 53 11.56 -8.23 10.37
C ARG A 53 12.45 -7.05 10.69
N GLN A 54 11.89 -5.84 10.67
CA GLN A 54 12.65 -4.63 11.00
C GLN A 54 11.71 -3.51 11.44
N GLY A 55 11.96 -2.92 12.62
CA GLY A 55 11.31 -1.69 13.06
C GLY A 55 9.77 -1.75 13.10
N GLY A 56 9.20 -2.86 13.59
CA GLY A 56 7.74 -3.06 13.59
C GLY A 56 7.13 -3.36 12.21
N ALA A 57 7.95 -3.61 11.18
CA ALA A 57 7.51 -4.10 9.89
C ALA A 57 7.98 -5.55 9.65
N ALA A 58 7.18 -6.28 8.89
CA ALA A 58 7.51 -7.59 8.36
C ALA A 58 7.41 -7.55 6.83
N GLU A 59 8.44 -8.04 6.15
CA GLU A 59 8.38 -8.36 4.73
C GLU A 59 8.04 -9.83 4.59
N ILE A 60 7.05 -10.11 3.74
CA ILE A 60 6.46 -11.42 3.56
C ILE A 60 6.63 -11.80 2.10
N ALA A 61 7.36 -12.87 1.83
CA ALA A 61 7.47 -13.43 0.49
C ALA A 61 6.14 -14.07 0.08
N VAL A 62 5.85 -13.97 -1.21
CA VAL A 62 4.69 -14.56 -1.88
C VAL A 62 5.17 -15.75 -2.69
N GLY A 63 4.74 -16.95 -2.29
CA GLY A 63 5.06 -18.21 -2.95
C GLY A 63 4.30 -18.40 -4.28
N PRO A 64 4.80 -19.28 -5.17
CA PRO A 64 4.19 -19.54 -6.48
C PRO A 64 2.80 -20.21 -6.41
N GLU A 65 2.44 -20.80 -5.27
CA GLU A 65 1.14 -21.45 -5.02
C GLU A 65 0.06 -20.48 -4.55
N ILE A 66 0.41 -19.22 -4.26
CA ILE A 66 -0.52 -18.22 -3.78
C ILE A 66 -1.52 -17.86 -4.88
N GLY A 67 -2.81 -17.83 -4.52
CA GLY A 67 -3.86 -17.27 -5.35
C GLY A 67 -4.68 -16.21 -4.61
N GLU A 68 -5.79 -15.82 -5.24
CA GLU A 68 -6.75 -14.87 -4.67
C GLU A 68 -7.26 -15.29 -3.28
N ALA A 69 -7.50 -16.59 -3.07
CA ALA A 69 -8.03 -17.11 -1.81
C ALA A 69 -7.09 -16.88 -0.62
N GLU A 70 -5.78 -17.03 -0.82
CA GLU A 70 -4.76 -16.81 0.18
C GLU A 70 -4.61 -15.32 0.50
N PHE A 71 -4.66 -14.44 -0.52
CA PHE A 71 -4.70 -13.00 -0.30
C PHE A 71 -5.94 -12.55 0.47
N LEU A 72 -7.11 -13.14 0.16
CA LEU A 72 -8.34 -12.86 0.90
C LEU A 72 -8.23 -13.27 2.37
N ARG A 73 -7.60 -14.44 2.66
CA ARG A 73 -7.31 -14.86 4.03
C ARG A 73 -6.35 -13.91 4.73
N LEU A 74 -5.32 -13.44 4.05
CA LEU A 74 -4.35 -12.47 4.58
C LEU A 74 -5.04 -11.14 4.94
N LEU A 75 -5.88 -10.62 4.04
CA LEU A 75 -6.65 -9.39 4.28
C LEU A 75 -7.61 -9.56 5.46
N ARG A 76 -8.37 -10.65 5.51
CA ARG A 76 -9.30 -10.93 6.62
C ARG A 76 -8.60 -11.09 7.97
N TRP A 77 -7.36 -11.57 7.98
CA TRP A 77 -6.54 -11.64 9.18
C TRP A 77 -5.94 -10.28 9.56
N LEU A 78 -5.60 -9.40 8.60
CA LEU A 78 -4.87 -8.14 8.81
C LEU A 78 -5.34 -7.41 10.07
N PRO A 79 -4.49 -7.31 11.12
CA PRO A 79 -4.91 -6.72 12.38
C PRO A 79 -5.23 -5.23 12.24
N LYS A 80 -6.07 -4.72 13.15
CA LYS A 80 -6.29 -3.26 13.26
C LYS A 80 -4.95 -2.55 13.53
N ALA A 81 -4.84 -1.29 13.09
CA ALA A 81 -3.62 -0.48 13.22
C ALA A 81 -2.37 -1.05 12.52
N HIS A 82 -2.56 -1.91 11.53
CA HIS A 82 -1.52 -2.36 10.61
C HIS A 82 -1.81 -1.87 9.19
N GLU A 83 -0.75 -1.58 8.44
CA GLU A 83 -0.83 -1.29 7.02
C GLU A 83 -0.17 -2.41 6.24
N LEU A 84 -0.90 -3.00 5.30
CA LEU A 84 -0.37 -3.88 4.28
C LEU A 84 0.00 -3.03 3.06
N SER A 85 1.18 -3.25 2.50
CA SER A 85 1.64 -2.55 1.30
C SER A 85 2.14 -3.55 0.25
N PHE A 86 1.77 -3.31 -0.99
CA PHE A 86 2.25 -4.09 -2.14
C PHE A 86 2.34 -3.19 -3.38
N TYR A 87 3.01 -3.68 -4.42
CA TYR A 87 3.13 -2.96 -5.67
C TYR A 87 2.09 -3.45 -6.68
N ASP A 88 1.34 -2.53 -7.28
CA ASP A 88 0.41 -2.78 -8.37
C ASP A 88 1.00 -2.32 -9.71
N GLN A 89 1.40 -3.29 -10.53
CA GLN A 89 2.01 -3.09 -11.84
C GLN A 89 0.98 -2.80 -12.95
N TYR A 90 -0.32 -2.99 -12.69
CA TYR A 90 -1.40 -2.74 -13.65
C TYR A 90 -2.01 -1.34 -13.53
N PHE A 91 -1.54 -0.54 -12.57
CA PHE A 91 -1.98 0.83 -12.40
C PHE A 91 -1.58 1.73 -13.59
N GLN A 92 -2.57 2.32 -14.26
CA GLN A 92 -2.40 3.09 -15.50
C GLN A 92 -2.21 4.61 -15.26
N GLY A 93 -1.77 5.02 -14.07
CA GLY A 93 -1.90 6.42 -13.64
C GLY A 93 -1.16 7.46 -14.48
N THR A 94 -0.06 7.09 -15.13
CA THR A 94 0.60 7.96 -16.13
C THR A 94 1.31 7.11 -17.20
N PRO A 95 1.52 7.64 -18.43
CA PRO A 95 2.21 6.92 -19.51
C PRO A 95 3.66 6.50 -19.21
N ASN A 96 4.29 7.07 -18.19
CA ASN A 96 5.69 6.84 -17.85
C ASN A 96 5.88 6.16 -16.49
N ASP A 97 4.81 5.85 -15.76
CA ASP A 97 4.90 5.21 -14.45
C ASP A 97 4.70 3.69 -14.56
N PRO A 98 5.63 2.87 -14.06
CA PRO A 98 5.57 1.41 -14.18
C PRO A 98 4.52 0.74 -13.27
N GLY A 99 3.72 1.52 -12.53
CA GLY A 99 2.74 1.05 -11.55
C GLY A 99 2.59 2.00 -10.36
N ALA A 100 1.95 1.54 -9.28
CA ALA A 100 1.84 2.29 -8.02
C ALA A 100 1.88 1.37 -6.79
N TYR A 101 2.35 1.90 -5.67
CA TYR A 101 2.22 1.22 -4.39
C TYR A 101 0.79 1.35 -3.88
N VAL A 102 0.23 0.22 -3.46
CA VAL A 102 -1.04 0.13 -2.76
C VAL A 102 -0.76 0.05 -1.27
N SER A 103 -1.34 0.95 -0.49
CA SER A 103 -1.43 0.82 0.98
C SER A 103 -2.85 0.39 1.33
N VAL A 104 -2.98 -0.61 2.19
CA VAL A 104 -4.26 -1.14 2.67
C VAL A 104 -4.28 -1.13 4.20
N GLN A 105 -5.35 -0.60 4.78
CA GLN A 105 -5.60 -0.65 6.22
C GLN A 105 -7.01 -1.18 6.47
N ARG A 106 -7.17 -1.95 7.54
CA ARG A 106 -8.47 -2.47 7.95
C ARG A 106 -9.14 -1.52 8.95
N GLN A 107 -10.41 -1.20 8.69
CA GLN A 107 -11.31 -0.58 9.66
C GLN A 107 -12.59 -1.42 9.78
N ASP A 108 -12.72 -2.12 10.91
CA ASP A 108 -13.80 -3.08 11.18
C ASP A 108 -13.92 -4.14 10.08
N ASP A 109 -15.03 -4.20 9.34
CA ASP A 109 -15.25 -5.15 8.24
C ASP A 109 -14.94 -4.57 6.86
N LEU A 110 -14.47 -3.32 6.80
CA LEU A 110 -14.11 -2.63 5.57
C LEU A 110 -12.58 -2.46 5.45
N PHE A 111 -12.12 -2.40 4.20
CA PHE A 111 -10.74 -2.08 3.89
C PHE A 111 -10.69 -0.70 3.27
N GLN A 112 -9.73 0.07 3.74
CA GLN A 112 -9.35 1.32 3.13
C GLN A 112 -8.07 1.08 2.35
N TYR A 113 -7.99 1.68 1.17
CA TYR A 113 -6.78 1.65 0.39
C TYR A 113 -6.46 3.01 -0.21
N ARG A 114 -5.20 3.20 -0.57
CA ARG A 114 -4.74 4.31 -1.41
C ARG A 114 -3.66 3.82 -2.38
N LEU A 115 -3.51 4.55 -3.46
CA LEU A 115 -2.45 4.39 -4.44
C LEU A 115 -1.46 5.54 -4.28
N ALA A 116 -0.16 5.24 -4.34
CA ALA A 116 0.89 6.23 -4.30
C ALA A 116 2.06 5.86 -5.21
N ASN A 117 2.60 6.84 -5.93
CA ASN A 117 3.83 6.68 -6.70
C ASN A 117 4.54 8.04 -6.87
N HIS A 118 5.87 8.08 -6.80
CA HIS A 118 6.70 9.28 -7.05
C HIS A 118 6.19 10.62 -6.47
N GLY A 119 5.67 10.61 -5.24
CA GLY A 119 5.15 11.81 -4.56
C GLY A 119 3.70 12.17 -4.91
N TRP A 120 3.11 11.52 -5.91
CA TRP A 120 1.68 11.52 -6.16
C TRP A 120 0.98 10.45 -5.32
N PHE A 121 -0.23 10.74 -4.88
CA PHE A 121 -1.10 9.79 -4.21
C PHE A 121 -2.57 10.10 -4.48
N ARG A 122 -3.43 9.08 -4.48
CA ARG A 122 -4.88 9.26 -4.34
C ARG A 122 -5.27 9.38 -2.89
N ASP A 123 -6.35 10.10 -2.65
CA ASP A 123 -7.05 10.03 -1.38
C ASP A 123 -7.51 8.60 -1.10
N TRP A 124 -7.60 8.30 0.19
CA TRP A 124 -8.05 7.01 0.66
C TRP A 124 -9.50 6.74 0.26
N SER A 125 -9.76 5.52 -0.18
CA SER A 125 -11.07 5.03 -0.59
C SER A 125 -11.38 3.70 0.09
N TYR A 126 -12.65 3.34 0.19
CA TYR A 126 -13.06 2.01 0.66
C TYR A 126 -13.07 1.01 -0.49
N GLU A 127 -12.72 -0.24 -0.19
CA GLU A 127 -12.81 -1.34 -1.13
C GLU A 127 -13.16 -2.65 -0.41
N SER A 128 -13.80 -3.57 -1.12
CA SER A 128 -14.06 -4.92 -0.61
C SER A 128 -12.75 -5.72 -0.52
N PRO A 129 -12.61 -6.62 0.47
CA PRO A 129 -11.43 -7.48 0.55
C PRO A 129 -11.31 -8.41 -0.67
N GLU A 130 -12.43 -8.81 -1.28
CA GLU A 130 -12.46 -9.62 -2.49
C GLU A 130 -11.83 -8.87 -3.69
N GLN A 131 -12.18 -7.60 -3.90
CA GLN A 131 -11.57 -6.79 -4.97
C GLN A 131 -10.08 -6.51 -4.73
N LEU A 132 -9.68 -6.26 -3.48
CA LEU A 132 -8.26 -6.11 -3.13
C LEU A 132 -7.49 -7.42 -3.32
N ALA A 133 -8.06 -8.57 -2.94
CA ALA A 133 -7.46 -9.87 -3.15
C ALA A 133 -7.30 -10.19 -4.65
N ALA A 134 -8.32 -9.90 -5.46
CA ALA A 134 -8.26 -10.06 -6.91
C ALA A 134 -7.19 -9.16 -7.52
N LEU A 135 -7.04 -7.91 -7.03
CA LEU A 135 -5.97 -7.01 -7.46
C LEU A 135 -4.57 -7.57 -7.12
N MET A 136 -4.38 -8.10 -5.90
CA MET A 136 -3.13 -8.74 -5.51
C MET A 136 -2.82 -9.97 -6.37
N ALA A 137 -3.83 -10.80 -6.65
CA ALA A 137 -3.70 -11.99 -7.49
C ALA A 137 -3.38 -11.65 -8.95
N LEU A 138 -3.99 -10.60 -9.48
CA LEU A 138 -3.67 -10.08 -10.81
C LEU A 138 -2.18 -9.74 -10.91
N ASN A 139 -1.60 -9.21 -9.83
CA ASN A 139 -0.19 -8.85 -9.76
C ASN A 139 0.79 -10.03 -9.68
N LEU A 140 0.31 -11.28 -9.61
CA LEU A 140 1.16 -12.48 -9.72
C LEU A 140 1.59 -12.78 -11.16
N GLY A 141 0.83 -12.29 -12.14
CA GLY A 141 1.19 -12.37 -13.55
C GLY A 141 2.15 -11.24 -13.95
N PRO A 142 3.02 -11.43 -14.95
CA PRO A 142 3.81 -10.33 -15.50
C PRO A 142 2.91 -9.38 -16.31
N CYS A 143 3.11 -8.08 -16.16
CA CYS A 143 2.54 -7.06 -17.03
C CYS A 143 3.51 -6.75 -18.20
N PRO A 144 3.01 -6.50 -19.43
CA PRO A 144 3.88 -6.20 -20.58
C PRO A 144 4.85 -5.03 -20.36
N ASN A 145 4.46 -4.04 -19.55
CA ASN A 145 5.24 -2.82 -19.32
C ASN A 145 6.05 -2.88 -18.02
N ASN A 146 5.83 -3.89 -17.19
CA ASN A 146 6.57 -4.12 -15.96
C ASN A 146 6.54 -5.63 -15.67
N PRO A 147 7.61 -6.37 -16.00
CA PRO A 147 7.57 -7.82 -15.96
C PRO A 147 7.77 -8.40 -14.55
N ASP A 148 7.99 -7.57 -13.53
CA ASP A 148 8.27 -8.02 -12.17
C ASP A 148 6.95 -8.31 -11.42
N PRO A 149 6.58 -9.58 -11.23
CA PRO A 149 5.37 -9.93 -10.51
C PRO A 149 5.53 -9.66 -9.02
N LEU A 150 4.41 -9.66 -8.31
CA LEU A 150 4.36 -9.48 -6.86
C LEU A 150 5.07 -10.65 -6.14
N LYS A 151 6.31 -10.40 -5.72
CA LYS A 151 7.15 -11.36 -4.99
C LYS A 151 7.08 -11.18 -3.47
N SER A 152 6.70 -10.00 -2.99
CA SER A 152 6.59 -9.73 -1.56
C SER A 152 5.52 -8.69 -1.25
N VAL A 153 4.95 -8.81 -0.06
CA VAL A 153 4.10 -7.79 0.57
C VAL A 153 4.76 -7.35 1.87
N ARG A 154 4.47 -6.13 2.29
CA ARG A 154 4.99 -5.57 3.54
C ARG A 154 3.83 -5.30 4.50
N ILE A 155 3.98 -5.69 5.75
CA ILE A 155 3.04 -5.30 6.82
C ILE A 155 3.80 -4.43 7.81
N THR A 156 3.24 -3.28 8.18
CA THR A 156 3.83 -2.36 9.16
C THR A 156 2.85 -2.14 10.31
N ALA A 157 3.30 -2.38 11.54
CA ALA A 157 2.54 -2.14 12.76
C ALA A 157 2.52 -0.64 13.13
N GLY A 158 1.54 -0.23 13.93
CA GLY A 158 1.43 1.14 14.41
C GLY A 158 1.06 2.16 13.32
N ALA A 159 0.49 1.69 12.22
CA ALA A 159 -0.01 2.54 11.15
C ALA A 159 -1.16 3.40 11.71
N ARG A 160 -1.04 4.72 11.56
CA ARG A 160 -2.12 5.63 11.93
C ARG A 160 -3.21 5.55 10.87
N LEU A 161 -4.45 5.45 11.34
CA LEU A 161 -5.60 5.64 10.47
C LEU A 161 -5.49 7.01 9.78
N PRO A 162 -5.85 7.11 8.50
CA PRO A 162 -5.83 8.38 7.79
C PRO A 162 -6.73 9.39 8.50
N MET A 163 -6.34 10.67 8.49
CA MET A 163 -7.11 11.72 9.15
C MET A 163 -8.58 11.78 8.71
N ALA A 164 -8.85 11.44 7.44
CA ALA A 164 -10.20 11.33 6.88
C ALA A 164 -11.12 10.36 7.66
N PHE A 165 -10.54 9.44 8.44
CA PHE A 165 -11.27 8.40 9.17
C PHE A 165 -10.95 8.37 10.67
N ALA A 166 -10.08 9.25 11.16
CA ALA A 166 -9.77 9.36 12.59
C ALA A 166 -10.93 9.92 13.44
N ARG A 167 -12.07 10.23 12.81
CA ARG A 167 -13.27 10.78 13.44
C ARG A 167 -14.55 10.21 12.79
N ARG A 168 -14.98 9.03 13.22
CA ARG A 168 -16.38 8.61 13.15
C ARG A 168 -16.70 7.79 14.39
#